data_AF-A0AAJ7T4B9-F1
#
_entry.id   AF-A0AAJ7T4B9-F1
#
_cell.length_a   1.000
_cell.length_b   1.000
_cell.length_c   1.000
_cell.angle_alpha   90.00
_cell.angle_beta   90.00
_cell.angle_gamma   90.00
#
_symmetry.space_group_name_H-M   'P 1'
#
loop_
_entity.id
_entity.type
_entity.pdbx_description
1 polymer ?
#
loop_
_entity_poly.entity_id
_entity_poly.type
_entity_poly.pdbx_seq_one_letter_code
_entity_poly.pdbx_strand_id
1 'polypeptide(L)'
;MLSLLHRQGNTEEKLNVYLLIDASQSVGKDNFQLGVGFLMNLILKMSNYAIQAKYAIVVFASQAKTKLALTEKANQDPKAVINILKELSYSEFEESPGTNTGEALLQVVALINSYKQQQRLPILWNQNKHISFIVTDGRSNMGPPPKIVMNEKFADIPMDIYTFGIGNVYKEELVSIASQKKGERHSFMLLNYRELQKIGIVNTDKTLYYKCGIATYHEVFRLSRIFNGKATNITEWPWHVRIQIGEHHSCGGTIISPHWIMTAAHCFSMISPDGDISRRVSVFIGSHLPSGGEHRSVKRVLIHDKYNERAMQRELPGSEFYDYDIAILELHHHLTFGDTKQPVCLPCTKDSAEILKLEGTVWKDWEEFCHKHIAQQILTENGEGIITGFGMVNTTAIPTQLQQATIQLKDNSACLEEFVKFNRPFSADTLKTFITKNMLCAGGTGADACKGDSGGPFIVKRSEHWIQIGVVSWGVTPICGGGQRNGLYTNVVQMMQWIKSHVYDIDFRANGQVL
;
A
#
# COMPACT_ATOMS: atom_id res chain seq x y z
N MET A 1 -8.31 14.03 -6.76
CA MET A 1 -8.00 13.61 -8.15
C MET A 1 -8.50 12.20 -8.42
N LEU A 2 -8.08 11.16 -7.66
CA LEU A 2 -8.65 9.80 -7.80
C LEU A 2 -10.08 9.65 -7.27
N SER A 3 -10.49 10.49 -6.31
CA SER A 3 -11.90 10.61 -5.88
C SER A 3 -12.85 10.95 -7.05
N LEU A 4 -12.39 11.82 -7.95
CA LEU A 4 -13.12 12.29 -9.13
C LEU A 4 -13.18 11.19 -10.20
N LEU A 5 -12.10 10.41 -10.32
CA LEU A 5 -12.03 9.23 -11.19
C LEU A 5 -13.00 8.13 -10.74
N HIS A 6 -13.26 7.99 -9.44
CA HIS A 6 -14.18 6.97 -8.90
C HIS A 6 -15.66 7.41 -8.89
N ARG A 7 -15.98 8.69 -8.66
CA ARG A 7 -17.35 9.22 -8.92
C ARG A 7 -17.81 8.95 -10.35
N GLN A 8 -16.83 8.76 -11.23
CA GLN A 8 -17.00 8.48 -12.64
C GLN A 8 -16.93 6.98 -13.01
N GLY A 9 -16.87 6.07 -12.03
CA GLY A 9 -16.60 4.65 -12.25
C GLY A 9 -17.64 3.69 -11.65
N ASN A 10 -18.91 4.09 -11.58
CA ASN A 10 -19.97 3.18 -11.11
C ASN A 10 -20.65 2.50 -12.31
N THR A 11 -20.33 1.21 -12.50
CA THR A 11 -20.91 0.25 -13.47
C THR A 11 -20.92 0.66 -14.96
N GLU A 12 -20.15 -0.08 -15.78
CA GLU A 12 -20.07 -0.06 -17.27
C GLU A 12 -19.31 1.08 -17.98
N GLU A 13 -18.83 2.12 -17.30
CA GLU A 13 -18.14 3.26 -17.96
C GLU A 13 -16.65 2.97 -18.27
N LYS A 14 -16.23 3.22 -19.52
CA LYS A 14 -14.83 3.03 -19.98
C LYS A 14 -14.05 4.34 -19.85
N LEU A 15 -12.95 4.32 -19.08
CA LEU A 15 -12.08 5.47 -18.89
C LEU A 15 -10.93 5.48 -19.90
N ASN A 16 -10.70 6.62 -20.57
CA ASN A 16 -9.56 6.86 -21.44
C ASN A 16 -8.66 7.95 -20.84
N VAL A 17 -7.37 7.63 -20.69
CA VAL A 17 -6.37 8.46 -20.01
C VAL A 17 -5.30 8.87 -21.02
N TYR A 18 -5.03 10.17 -21.11
CA TYR A 18 -4.04 10.75 -22.03
C TYR A 18 -2.92 11.36 -21.20
N LEU A 19 -1.71 10.85 -21.37
CA LEU A 19 -0.52 11.26 -20.63
C LEU A 19 0.35 12.09 -21.57
N LEU A 20 0.40 13.39 -21.35
CA LEU A 20 1.15 14.35 -22.14
C LEU A 20 2.36 14.81 -21.34
N ILE A 21 3.55 14.61 -21.91
CA ILE A 21 4.79 15.02 -21.27
C ILE A 21 5.64 15.87 -22.22
N ASP A 22 6.05 17.02 -21.69
CA ASP A 22 6.93 17.96 -22.35
C ASP A 22 8.39 17.49 -22.28
N ALA A 23 9.00 17.32 -23.45
CA ALA A 23 10.39 16.94 -23.66
C ALA A 23 11.19 18.07 -24.33
N SER A 24 10.69 19.31 -24.28
CA SER A 24 11.39 20.47 -24.82
C SER A 24 12.70 20.76 -24.08
N GLN A 25 13.57 21.53 -24.73
CA GLN A 25 14.88 21.87 -24.20
C GLN A 25 14.80 22.64 -22.87
N SER A 26 13.75 23.42 -22.63
CA SER A 26 13.55 24.16 -21.39
C SER A 26 13.22 23.25 -20.19
N VAL A 27 12.71 22.05 -20.44
CA VAL A 27 12.54 21.00 -19.44
C VAL A 27 13.88 20.37 -19.10
N GLY A 28 14.60 19.87 -20.11
CA GLY A 28 15.87 19.16 -19.94
C GLY A 28 15.71 17.72 -19.44
N LYS A 29 16.76 16.90 -19.68
CA LYS A 29 16.73 15.44 -19.48
C LYS A 29 16.33 15.00 -18.06
N ASP A 30 16.90 15.59 -17.02
CA ASP A 30 16.66 15.16 -15.63
C ASP A 30 15.22 15.45 -15.20
N ASN A 31 14.69 16.61 -15.56
CA ASN A 31 13.32 16.99 -15.26
C ASN A 31 12.32 16.16 -16.08
N PHE A 32 12.64 15.85 -17.34
CA PHE A 32 11.84 14.94 -18.15
C PHE A 32 11.68 13.58 -17.45
N GLN A 33 12.78 13.01 -16.93
CA GLN A 33 12.73 11.75 -16.18
C GLN A 33 11.91 11.84 -14.89
N LEU A 34 11.95 12.98 -14.18
CA LEU A 34 11.08 13.21 -13.02
C LEU A 34 9.59 13.27 -13.42
N GLY A 35 9.28 13.89 -14.57
CA GLY A 35 7.94 13.90 -15.15
C GLY A 35 7.45 12.49 -15.53
N VAL A 36 8.30 11.69 -16.16
CA VAL A 36 8.02 10.27 -16.48
C VAL A 36 7.72 9.49 -15.19
N GLY A 37 8.55 9.65 -14.16
CA GLY A 37 8.35 9.00 -12.86
C GLY A 37 7.04 9.39 -12.18
N PHE A 38 6.63 10.65 -12.30
CA PHE A 38 5.32 11.10 -11.83
C PHE A 38 4.15 10.41 -12.55
N LEU A 39 4.20 10.32 -13.88
CA LEU A 39 3.16 9.65 -14.67
C LEU A 39 3.09 8.15 -14.39
N MET A 40 4.23 7.48 -14.22
CA MET A 40 4.28 6.08 -13.79
C MET A 40 3.59 5.88 -12.44
N ASN A 41 3.89 6.74 -11.45
CA ASN A 41 3.25 6.71 -10.14
C ASN A 41 1.75 6.98 -10.22
N LEU A 42 1.31 7.87 -11.11
CA LEU A 42 -0.10 8.14 -11.35
C LEU A 42 -0.83 6.88 -11.89
N ILE A 43 -0.25 6.19 -12.87
CA ILE A 43 -0.78 4.93 -13.41
C ILE A 43 -0.86 3.87 -12.32
N LEU A 44 0.22 3.68 -11.54
CA LEU A 44 0.24 2.70 -10.45
C LEU A 44 -0.89 2.97 -9.46
N LYS A 45 -1.04 4.23 -9.02
CA LYS A 45 -2.12 4.62 -8.13
C LYS A 45 -3.48 4.35 -8.77
N MET A 46 -3.71 4.73 -10.03
CA MET A 46 -4.96 4.44 -10.76
C MET A 46 -5.27 2.95 -10.83
N SER A 47 -4.27 2.11 -11.13
CA SER A 47 -4.42 0.66 -11.27
C SER A 47 -4.82 -0.03 -9.97
N ASN A 48 -4.41 0.54 -8.83
CA ASN A 48 -4.77 0.00 -7.52
C ASN A 48 -6.28 0.12 -7.22
N TYR A 49 -7.01 1.05 -7.84
CA TYR A 49 -8.46 1.25 -7.59
C TYR A 49 -9.38 0.36 -8.44
N ALA A 50 -8.88 -0.68 -9.12
CA ALA A 50 -9.65 -1.54 -10.04
C ALA A 50 -10.40 -0.77 -11.16
N ILE A 51 -9.90 0.41 -11.54
CA ILE A 51 -10.45 1.17 -12.65
C ILE A 51 -9.94 0.56 -13.97
N GLN A 52 -10.85 0.07 -14.81
CA GLN A 52 -10.51 -0.35 -16.19
C GLN A 52 -10.28 0.89 -17.05
N ALA A 53 -9.02 1.21 -17.29
CA ALA A 53 -8.60 2.38 -18.07
C ALA A 53 -7.82 1.98 -19.32
N LYS A 54 -7.97 2.77 -20.39
CA LYS A 54 -7.10 2.75 -21.57
C LYS A 54 -6.17 3.94 -21.56
N TYR A 55 -4.89 3.72 -21.84
CA TYR A 55 -3.88 4.77 -21.81
C TYR A 55 -3.40 5.16 -23.21
N ALA A 56 -3.17 6.45 -23.42
CA ALA A 56 -2.42 6.98 -24.54
C ALA A 56 -1.28 7.86 -24.01
N ILE A 57 -0.13 7.81 -24.68
CA ILE A 57 1.06 8.57 -24.31
C ILE A 57 1.44 9.45 -25.48
N VAL A 58 1.57 10.75 -25.23
CA VAL A 58 2.06 11.75 -26.17
C VAL A 58 3.26 12.46 -25.55
N VAL A 59 4.39 12.43 -26.25
CA VAL A 59 5.58 13.20 -25.88
C VAL A 59 5.70 14.35 -26.86
N PHE A 60 5.91 15.57 -26.37
CA PHE A 60 5.95 16.75 -27.23
C PHE A 60 7.11 17.68 -26.92
N ALA A 61 7.63 18.31 -27.96
CA ALA A 61 8.61 19.39 -27.93
C ALA A 61 8.26 20.33 -29.09
N SER A 62 9.16 20.49 -30.08
CA SER A 62 8.84 21.18 -31.34
C SER A 62 7.70 20.50 -32.13
N GLN A 63 7.62 19.18 -31.99
CA GLN A 63 6.60 18.31 -32.59
C GLN A 63 5.99 17.43 -31.50
N ALA A 64 4.78 16.94 -31.72
CA ALA A 64 4.14 15.95 -30.85
C ALA A 64 4.24 14.55 -31.47
N LYS A 65 4.72 13.57 -30.69
CA LYS A 65 4.79 12.16 -31.10
C LYS A 65 3.92 11.30 -30.19
N THR A 66 3.07 10.48 -30.79
CA THR A 66 2.35 9.42 -30.06
C THR A 66 3.30 8.27 -29.79
N LYS A 67 3.39 7.86 -28.52
CA LYS A 67 4.16 6.71 -28.07
C LYS A 67 3.29 5.50 -27.73
N LEU A 68 2.02 5.73 -27.47
CA LEU A 68 1.01 4.71 -27.27
C LEU A 68 -0.36 5.27 -27.63
N ALA A 69 -1.13 4.57 -28.47
CA ALA A 69 -2.49 4.92 -28.84
C ALA A 69 -3.56 4.06 -28.13
N LEU A 70 -4.79 4.60 -28.04
CA LEU A 70 -5.97 3.92 -27.45
C LEU A 70 -6.46 2.69 -28.25
N THR A 71 -5.90 2.45 -29.41
CA THR A 71 -6.23 1.33 -30.30
C THR A 71 -5.24 0.17 -30.15
N GLU A 72 -4.10 0.38 -29.52
CA GLU A 72 -3.06 -0.64 -29.35
C GLU A 72 -3.39 -1.66 -28.25
N LYS A 73 -2.75 -2.84 -28.27
CA LYS A 73 -3.03 -3.88 -27.27
C LYS A 73 -2.48 -3.54 -25.88
N ALA A 74 -1.33 -2.87 -25.81
CA ALA A 74 -0.65 -2.57 -24.55
C ALA A 74 -1.40 -1.56 -23.67
N ASN A 75 -2.38 -0.83 -24.20
CA ASN A 75 -3.00 0.30 -23.52
C ASN A 75 -3.93 -0.04 -22.35
N GLN A 76 -4.22 -1.31 -22.09
CA GLN A 76 -5.09 -1.73 -20.98
C GLN A 76 -4.31 -2.38 -19.84
N ASP A 77 -3.02 -2.67 -20.04
CA ASP A 77 -2.16 -3.27 -19.04
C ASP A 77 -1.26 -2.18 -18.41
N PRO A 78 -1.53 -1.74 -17.17
CA PRO A 78 -0.72 -0.75 -16.48
C PRO A 78 0.78 -1.08 -16.48
N LYS A 79 1.17 -2.36 -16.39
CA LYS A 79 2.58 -2.76 -16.40
C LYS A 79 3.21 -2.54 -17.77
N ALA A 80 2.51 -2.90 -18.85
CA ALA A 80 2.97 -2.65 -20.21
C ALA A 80 3.11 -1.14 -20.49
N VAL A 81 2.14 -0.33 -20.07
CA VAL A 81 2.19 1.14 -20.22
C VAL A 81 3.37 1.73 -19.44
N ILE A 82 3.62 1.26 -18.22
CA ILE A 82 4.78 1.69 -17.42
C ILE A 82 6.10 1.32 -18.10
N ASN A 83 6.20 0.14 -18.73
CA ASN A 83 7.41 -0.22 -19.47
C ASN A 83 7.65 0.71 -20.66
N ILE A 84 6.59 1.07 -21.40
CA ILE A 84 6.69 2.06 -22.49
C ILE A 84 7.18 3.42 -21.94
N LEU A 85 6.67 3.87 -20.79
CA LEU A 85 7.12 5.10 -20.15
C LEU A 85 8.61 5.05 -19.77
N LYS A 86 9.10 3.91 -19.25
CA LYS A 86 10.51 3.72 -18.90
C LYS A 86 11.45 3.76 -20.11
N GLU A 87 10.96 3.34 -21.27
CA GLU A 87 11.72 3.31 -22.52
C GLU A 87 11.75 4.67 -23.23
N LEU A 88 10.99 5.66 -22.76
CA LEU A 88 11.01 6.99 -23.35
C LEU A 88 12.39 7.64 -23.21
N SER A 89 13.02 7.90 -24.36
CA SER A 89 14.28 8.63 -24.40
C SER A 89 14.08 10.10 -24.69
N TYR A 90 14.67 10.95 -23.84
CA TYR A 90 14.75 12.39 -24.08
C TYR A 90 15.56 12.72 -25.34
N SER A 91 16.56 11.88 -25.70
CA SER A 91 17.43 12.13 -26.85
C SER A 91 16.68 12.22 -28.18
N GLU A 92 15.48 11.63 -28.27
CA GLU A 92 14.63 11.73 -29.46
C GLU A 92 14.07 13.13 -29.73
N PHE A 93 14.13 14.01 -28.73
CA PHE A 93 13.63 15.38 -28.75
C PHE A 93 14.72 16.42 -28.42
N GLU A 94 15.96 15.97 -28.22
CA GLU A 94 17.08 16.82 -27.78
C GLU A 94 17.44 17.90 -28.82
N GLU A 95 17.24 17.61 -30.11
CA GLU A 95 17.41 18.58 -31.21
C GLU A 95 16.14 19.40 -31.51
N SER A 96 15.09 19.27 -30.71
CA SER A 96 13.80 19.97 -30.87
C SER A 96 13.62 21.02 -29.77
N PRO A 97 14.14 22.25 -29.93
CA PRO A 97 14.22 23.23 -28.85
C PRO A 97 12.86 23.86 -28.48
N GLY A 98 11.85 23.71 -29.33
CA GLY A 98 10.55 24.33 -29.15
C GLY A 98 9.64 23.58 -28.18
N THR A 99 8.59 24.28 -27.77
CA THR A 99 7.51 23.78 -26.93
C THR A 99 6.20 24.07 -27.67
N ASN A 100 5.61 23.04 -28.28
CA ASN A 100 4.39 23.13 -29.08
C ASN A 100 3.23 22.41 -28.39
N THR A 101 2.69 23.04 -27.34
CA THR A 101 1.59 22.47 -26.57
C THR A 101 0.30 22.38 -27.42
N GLY A 102 0.11 23.29 -28.38
CA GLY A 102 -1.03 23.27 -29.29
C GLY A 102 -1.07 22.02 -30.17
N GLU A 103 0.07 21.61 -30.73
CA GLU A 103 0.18 20.36 -31.50
C GLU A 103 -0.03 19.12 -30.62
N ALA A 104 0.46 19.13 -29.38
CA ALA A 104 0.20 18.05 -28.43
C ALA A 104 -1.30 17.86 -28.17
N LEU A 105 -2.05 18.95 -28.02
CA LEU A 105 -3.51 18.92 -27.89
C LEU A 105 -4.20 18.43 -29.16
N LEU A 106 -3.75 18.85 -30.35
CA LEU A 106 -4.26 18.34 -31.62
C LEU A 106 -4.01 16.82 -31.77
N GLN A 107 -2.88 16.33 -31.27
CA GLN A 107 -2.58 14.90 -31.27
C GLN A 107 -3.55 14.11 -30.39
N VAL A 108 -3.98 14.66 -29.24
CA VAL A 108 -5.03 14.07 -28.40
C VAL A 108 -6.36 13.98 -29.16
N VAL A 109 -6.74 15.04 -29.88
CA VAL A 109 -7.95 15.05 -30.71
C VAL A 109 -7.87 13.98 -31.80
N ALA A 110 -6.71 13.81 -32.43
CA ALA A 110 -6.49 12.76 -33.43
C ALA A 110 -6.65 11.35 -32.83
N LEU A 111 -6.11 11.11 -31.64
CA LEU A 111 -6.24 9.84 -30.91
C LEU A 111 -7.70 9.54 -30.55
N ILE A 112 -8.43 10.55 -30.08
CA ILE A 112 -9.87 10.48 -29.80
C ILE A 112 -10.64 10.09 -31.06
N ASN A 113 -10.41 10.79 -32.17
CA ASN A 113 -11.11 10.55 -33.43
C ASN A 113 -10.81 9.16 -34.01
N SER A 114 -9.54 8.73 -33.96
CA SER A 114 -9.13 7.40 -34.39
C SER A 114 -9.82 6.30 -33.55
N TYR A 115 -9.88 6.49 -32.23
CA TYR A 115 -10.57 5.56 -31.34
C TYR A 115 -12.07 5.51 -31.60
N LYS A 116 -12.71 6.67 -31.85
CA LYS A 116 -14.12 6.78 -32.20
C LYS A 116 -14.46 6.06 -33.49
N GLN A 117 -13.60 6.14 -34.52
CA GLN A 117 -13.79 5.45 -35.79
C GLN A 117 -13.72 3.92 -35.68
N GLN A 118 -12.92 3.38 -34.76
CA GLN A 118 -12.86 1.93 -34.53
C GLN A 118 -14.06 1.37 -33.74
N GLN A 119 -14.82 2.22 -33.05
CA GLN A 119 -16.00 1.82 -32.29
C GLN A 119 -17.19 1.63 -33.25
N ARG A 120 -17.68 0.40 -33.40
CA ARG A 120 -18.78 0.03 -34.32
C ARG A 120 -20.15 0.62 -33.95
N LEU A 121 -20.32 1.21 -32.76
CA LEU A 121 -21.59 1.72 -32.25
C LEU A 121 -21.43 3.15 -31.68
N PRO A 122 -21.92 4.20 -32.36
CA PRO A 122 -21.81 5.60 -31.93
C PRO A 122 -22.47 5.91 -30.58
N ILE A 123 -23.48 5.13 -30.18
CA ILE A 123 -24.28 5.32 -28.95
C ILE A 123 -23.42 5.13 -27.67
N LEU A 124 -22.35 4.33 -27.74
CA LEU A 124 -21.44 4.08 -26.62
C LEU A 124 -20.40 5.20 -26.40
N TRP A 125 -20.26 6.16 -27.33
CA TRP A 125 -19.26 7.23 -27.22
C TRP A 125 -19.51 8.13 -26.02
N ASN A 126 -20.77 8.48 -25.77
CA ASN A 126 -21.16 9.37 -24.68
C ASN A 126 -20.99 8.76 -23.29
N GLN A 127 -20.68 7.45 -23.21
CA GLN A 127 -20.36 6.74 -21.97
C GLN A 127 -18.84 6.68 -21.69
N ASN A 128 -18.01 7.05 -22.67
CA ASN A 128 -16.56 7.08 -22.48
C ASN A 128 -16.16 8.37 -21.77
N LYS A 129 -15.35 8.24 -20.73
CA LYS A 129 -14.80 9.40 -20.01
C LYS A 129 -13.36 9.61 -20.44
N HIS A 130 -12.98 10.87 -20.63
CA HIS A 130 -11.67 11.25 -21.13
C HIS A 130 -10.95 12.11 -20.11
N ILE A 131 -9.71 11.79 -19.78
CA ILE A 131 -8.92 12.54 -18.81
C ILE A 131 -7.50 12.75 -19.32
N SER A 132 -7.03 13.99 -19.35
CA SER A 132 -5.68 14.36 -19.77
C SER A 132 -4.85 14.81 -18.57
N PHE A 133 -3.61 14.37 -18.52
CA PHE A 133 -2.59 14.88 -17.61
C PHE A 133 -1.45 15.47 -18.42
N ILE A 134 -1.24 16.78 -18.31
CA ILE A 134 -0.23 17.54 -19.06
C ILE A 134 0.86 17.99 -18.10
N VAL A 135 2.08 17.50 -18.28
CA VAL A 135 3.27 17.88 -17.49
C VAL A 135 4.17 18.75 -18.37
N THR A 136 4.34 20.02 -18.00
CA THR A 136 5.07 21.01 -18.81
C THR A 136 5.56 22.18 -17.95
N ASP A 137 6.52 22.95 -18.45
CA ASP A 137 6.91 24.23 -17.87
C ASP A 137 6.01 25.40 -18.36
N GLY A 138 5.03 25.12 -19.23
CA GLY A 138 4.00 26.06 -19.70
C GLY A 138 4.57 27.24 -20.48
N ARG A 139 5.56 26.96 -21.36
CA ARG A 139 6.18 27.96 -22.22
C ARG A 139 5.93 27.63 -23.69
N SER A 140 4.67 27.46 -24.10
CA SER A 140 4.41 27.20 -25.52
C SER A 140 4.92 28.36 -26.36
N ASN A 141 5.84 28.09 -27.28
CA ASN A 141 6.50 29.10 -28.11
C ASN A 141 6.34 28.83 -29.61
N MET A 142 5.66 27.74 -29.97
CA MET A 142 5.38 27.37 -31.35
C MET A 142 3.99 26.75 -31.51
N GLY A 143 3.56 26.65 -32.76
CA GLY A 143 2.28 26.04 -33.14
C GLY A 143 1.07 26.91 -32.83
N PRO A 144 -0.15 26.34 -32.94
CA PRO A 144 -1.36 27.08 -32.66
C PRO A 144 -1.46 27.40 -31.15
N PRO A 145 -1.98 28.58 -30.77
CA PRO A 145 -2.18 28.91 -29.37
C PRO A 145 -3.05 27.86 -28.66
N PRO A 146 -2.60 27.24 -27.55
CA PRO A 146 -3.33 26.16 -26.89
C PRO A 146 -4.77 26.54 -26.52
N LYS A 147 -5.00 27.78 -26.07
CA LYS A 147 -6.33 28.32 -25.78
C LYS A 147 -7.29 28.26 -26.98
N ILE A 148 -6.78 28.52 -28.19
CA ILE A 148 -7.59 28.45 -29.42
C ILE A 148 -7.92 26.99 -29.72
N VAL A 149 -6.95 26.09 -29.63
CA VAL A 149 -7.17 24.65 -29.82
C VAL A 149 -8.22 24.11 -28.85
N MET A 150 -8.15 24.52 -27.58
CA MET A 150 -9.13 24.17 -26.56
C MET A 150 -10.55 24.62 -26.93
N ASN A 151 -10.71 25.89 -27.31
CA ASN A 151 -12.01 26.45 -27.67
C ASN A 151 -12.61 25.80 -28.93
N GLU A 152 -11.79 25.50 -29.94
CA GLU A 152 -12.27 25.02 -31.23
C GLU A 152 -12.42 23.50 -31.31
N LYS A 153 -11.59 22.73 -30.60
CA LYS A 153 -11.51 21.27 -30.77
C LYS A 153 -12.00 20.47 -29.57
N PHE A 154 -12.05 21.07 -28.38
CA PHE A 154 -12.45 20.39 -27.15
C PHE A 154 -13.83 20.78 -26.62
N ALA A 155 -14.51 21.76 -27.25
CA ALA A 155 -15.83 22.24 -26.81
C ALA A 155 -16.88 21.12 -26.65
N ASP A 156 -16.88 20.14 -27.54
CA ASP A 156 -17.84 19.03 -27.56
C ASP A 156 -17.25 17.70 -27.05
N ILE A 157 -16.03 17.72 -26.49
CA ILE A 157 -15.37 16.52 -25.97
C ILE A 157 -15.53 16.50 -24.44
N PRO A 158 -16.26 15.53 -23.86
CA PRO A 158 -16.40 15.42 -22.41
C PRO A 158 -15.07 14.96 -21.77
N MET A 159 -14.21 15.92 -21.46
CA MET A 159 -12.84 15.69 -21.01
C MET A 159 -12.45 16.53 -19.78
N ASP A 160 -11.74 15.90 -18.85
CA ASP A 160 -11.09 16.59 -17.73
C ASP A 160 -9.59 16.73 -17.99
N ILE A 161 -9.10 17.96 -18.06
CA ILE A 161 -7.72 18.26 -18.36
C ILE A 161 -7.04 18.82 -17.12
N TYR A 162 -6.03 18.09 -16.66
CA TYR A 162 -5.18 18.46 -15.55
C TYR A 162 -3.82 18.92 -16.06
N THR A 163 -3.39 20.12 -15.64
CA THR A 163 -2.09 20.69 -16.02
C THR A 163 -1.19 20.80 -14.80
N PHE A 164 0.05 20.32 -14.92
CA PHE A 164 1.12 20.48 -13.94
C PHE A 164 2.19 21.38 -14.53
N GLY A 165 2.10 22.67 -14.19
CA GLY A 165 3.05 23.71 -14.57
C GLY A 165 4.22 23.75 -13.61
N ILE A 166 5.44 23.62 -14.11
CA ILE A 166 6.63 23.46 -13.26
C ILE A 166 7.68 24.55 -13.55
N GLY A 167 8.13 25.23 -12.49
CA GLY A 167 9.12 26.30 -12.57
C GLY A 167 8.50 27.69 -12.71
N ASN A 168 9.22 28.61 -13.35
CA ASN A 168 8.75 29.97 -13.60
C ASN A 168 7.87 29.99 -14.86
N VAL A 169 6.58 29.68 -14.65
CA VAL A 169 5.59 29.29 -15.66
C VAL A 169 4.64 30.44 -16.00
N TYR A 170 4.20 30.53 -17.25
CA TYR A 170 3.09 31.40 -17.65
C TYR A 170 1.75 30.83 -17.16
N LYS A 171 1.35 31.25 -15.96
CA LYS A 171 0.13 30.79 -15.27
C LYS A 171 -1.14 30.89 -16.13
N GLU A 172 -1.26 31.92 -16.96
CA GLU A 172 -2.46 32.16 -17.76
C GLU A 172 -2.67 31.12 -18.85
N GLU A 173 -1.59 30.65 -19.49
CA GLU A 173 -1.66 29.64 -20.53
C GLU A 173 -2.17 28.31 -19.97
N LEU A 174 -1.55 27.80 -18.90
CA LEU A 174 -1.95 26.51 -18.31
C LEU A 174 -3.35 26.55 -17.71
N VAL A 175 -3.75 27.66 -17.08
CA VAL A 175 -5.11 27.85 -16.56
C VAL A 175 -6.13 27.89 -17.71
N SER A 176 -5.75 28.38 -18.89
CA SER A 176 -6.62 28.38 -20.07
C SER A 176 -6.79 27.00 -20.72
N ILE A 177 -5.89 26.06 -20.43
CA ILE A 177 -5.92 24.68 -20.93
C ILE A 177 -6.65 23.75 -19.94
N ALA A 178 -6.46 23.95 -18.65
CA ALA A 178 -7.06 23.10 -17.61
C ALA A 178 -8.58 23.29 -17.50
N SER A 179 -9.30 22.22 -17.13
CA SER A 179 -10.76 22.27 -16.99
C SER A 179 -11.21 23.21 -15.85
N GLN A 180 -12.25 24.00 -16.12
CA GLN A 180 -12.82 24.95 -15.14
C GLN A 180 -14.10 24.36 -14.55
N LYS A 181 -13.99 23.68 -13.40
CA LYS A 181 -15.12 23.04 -12.70
C LYS A 181 -15.27 23.57 -11.27
N LYS A 182 -16.52 23.84 -10.87
CA LYS A 182 -16.82 24.39 -9.54
C LYS A 182 -16.40 23.42 -8.44
N GLY A 183 -15.52 23.88 -7.55
CA GLY A 183 -15.04 23.10 -6.40
C GLY A 183 -13.88 22.14 -6.72
N GLU A 184 -13.35 22.15 -7.95
CA GLU A 184 -12.28 21.27 -8.39
C GLU A 184 -11.09 22.05 -8.91
N ARG A 185 -9.88 21.61 -8.55
CA ARG A 185 -8.62 22.20 -9.03
C ARG A 185 -8.02 21.31 -10.11
N HIS A 186 -7.86 21.88 -11.31
CA HIS A 186 -7.29 21.20 -12.47
C HIS A 186 -5.93 21.74 -12.90
N SER A 187 -5.53 22.92 -12.42
CA SER A 187 -4.21 23.49 -12.67
C SER A 187 -3.36 23.57 -11.40
N PHE A 188 -2.18 22.96 -11.46
CA PHE A 188 -1.21 22.87 -10.37
C PHE A 188 0.08 23.56 -10.79
N MET A 189 0.56 24.49 -9.97
CA MET A 189 1.79 25.23 -10.21
C MET A 189 2.82 24.79 -9.18
N LEU A 190 3.95 24.28 -9.64
CA LEU A 190 5.01 23.69 -8.83
C LEU A 190 6.30 24.48 -8.99
N LEU A 191 7.09 24.56 -7.92
CA LEU A 191 8.36 25.28 -7.95
C LEU A 191 9.41 24.56 -8.81
N ASN A 192 9.41 23.23 -8.81
CA ASN A 192 10.36 22.41 -9.56
C ASN A 192 9.80 20.98 -9.74
N TYR A 193 10.43 20.17 -10.59
CA TYR A 193 9.96 18.83 -10.93
C TYR A 193 9.99 17.84 -9.75
N ARG A 194 10.76 18.10 -8.70
CA ARG A 194 10.78 17.24 -7.50
C ARG A 194 9.48 17.38 -6.69
N GLU A 195 8.80 18.53 -6.78
CA GLU A 195 7.49 18.73 -6.13
C GLU A 195 6.39 17.86 -6.75
N LEU A 196 6.54 17.36 -7.97
CA LEU A 196 5.60 16.39 -8.56
C LEU A 196 5.45 15.15 -7.66
N GLN A 197 6.53 14.73 -7.00
CA GLN A 197 6.52 13.60 -6.09
C GLN A 197 5.72 13.89 -4.81
N LYS A 198 5.54 15.17 -4.46
CA LYS A 198 4.76 15.62 -3.30
C LYS A 198 3.29 15.84 -3.61
N ILE A 199 2.88 15.78 -4.89
CA ILE A 199 1.47 15.78 -5.26
C ILE A 199 0.87 14.46 -4.79
N GLY A 200 0.45 14.46 -3.52
CA GLY A 200 -0.41 13.45 -2.94
C GLY A 200 -1.75 13.50 -3.64
N ILE A 201 -2.26 12.34 -4.03
CA ILE A 201 -3.61 12.28 -4.58
C ILE A 201 -4.57 12.33 -3.40
N VAL A 202 -4.93 13.55 -3.00
CA VAL A 202 -5.88 13.76 -1.91
C VAL A 202 -7.27 13.31 -2.38
N ASN A 203 -7.84 12.37 -1.62
CA ASN A 203 -9.22 11.91 -1.76
C ASN A 203 -10.12 12.86 -0.95
N THR A 204 -10.97 13.62 -1.63
CA THR A 204 -11.93 14.54 -0.99
C THR A 204 -13.27 13.87 -0.67
N ASP A 205 -13.51 12.64 -1.13
CA ASP A 205 -14.67 11.85 -0.71
C ASP A 205 -14.32 10.99 0.49
N LYS A 206 -14.86 11.37 1.64
CA LYS A 206 -14.75 10.65 2.93
C LYS A 206 -15.41 9.27 2.94
N THR A 207 -15.86 8.76 1.79
CA THR A 207 -16.67 7.54 1.62
C THR A 207 -16.08 6.52 0.64
N LEU A 208 -14.89 6.76 0.08
CA LEU A 208 -14.26 5.82 -0.84
C LEU A 208 -13.46 4.73 -0.10
N TYR A 209 -13.76 3.46 -0.40
CA TYR A 209 -13.01 2.27 0.03
C TYR A 209 -11.50 2.47 -0.17
N TYR A 210 -10.73 2.58 0.93
CA TYR A 210 -9.27 2.45 0.84
C TYR A 210 -8.99 0.96 0.74
N LYS A 211 -8.42 0.53 -0.40
CA LYS A 211 -7.94 -0.84 -0.53
C LYS A 211 -6.83 -1.09 0.48
N CYS A 212 -6.88 -2.26 1.10
CA CYS A 212 -5.89 -2.68 2.07
C CYS A 212 -4.49 -2.80 1.46
N GLY A 213 -3.44 -2.79 2.29
CA GLY A 213 -2.09 -3.19 1.89
C GLY A 213 -1.36 -2.21 0.96
N ILE A 214 -1.83 -0.97 0.82
CA ILE A 214 -1.17 0.03 -0.02
C ILE A 214 -0.23 0.90 0.83
N ALA A 215 1.03 0.95 0.44
CA ALA A 215 2.02 1.87 1.00
C ALA A 215 2.40 2.93 -0.06
N THR A 216 2.66 4.16 0.40
CA THR A 216 3.09 5.24 -0.50
C THR A 216 4.59 5.08 -0.74
N TYR A 217 4.96 4.26 -1.73
CA TYR A 217 6.35 3.96 -2.05
C TYR A 217 7.01 5.16 -2.74
N HIS A 218 7.94 5.83 -2.06
CA HIS A 218 8.97 6.63 -2.72
C HIS A 218 10.12 5.69 -3.07
N GLU A 219 10.37 5.44 -4.36
CA GLU A 219 11.59 4.76 -4.81
C GLU A 219 12.83 5.61 -4.44
N VAL A 220 13.38 5.37 -3.25
CA VAL A 220 14.72 5.82 -2.88
C VAL A 220 15.45 4.69 -2.17
N PHE A 221 16.24 3.96 -2.98
CA PHE A 221 17.43 3.17 -2.66
C PHE A 221 17.45 2.34 -1.35
N ARG A 222 17.55 1.03 -1.56
CA ARG A 222 17.88 -0.01 -0.57
C ARG A 222 19.19 0.32 0.16
N LEU A 223 19.13 0.60 1.46
CA LEU A 223 20.23 0.42 2.41
C LEU A 223 19.65 0.21 3.83
N SER A 224 19.95 -0.95 4.42
CA SER A 224 19.74 -1.38 5.82
C SER A 224 20.57 -0.45 6.78
N ARG A 225 20.32 -0.18 8.09
CA ARG A 225 20.63 -1.02 9.27
C ARG A 225 20.30 -0.48 10.74
N ILE A 226 19.57 -1.25 11.59
CA ILE A 226 19.03 -1.15 13.00
C ILE A 226 19.01 -2.56 13.63
N PHE A 227 20.06 -2.86 14.40
CA PHE A 227 20.92 -4.05 14.27
C PHE A 227 20.92 -4.68 12.87
N ASN A 228 20.83 -3.83 11.86
CA ASN A 228 20.51 -4.10 10.46
C ASN A 228 19.09 -3.85 9.85
N GLY A 229 18.05 -3.35 10.54
CA GLY A 229 16.84 -2.69 9.96
C GLY A 229 16.92 -1.20 9.50
N LYS A 230 15.94 -0.60 8.84
CA LYS A 230 16.04 0.81 8.35
C LYS A 230 15.06 1.71 9.08
N ALA A 231 15.49 2.89 9.52
CA ALA A 231 14.56 3.93 9.94
C ALA A 231 13.61 4.24 8.78
N THR A 232 12.31 4.29 9.05
CA THR A 232 11.28 4.37 8.02
C THR A 232 10.23 5.42 8.35
N ASN A 233 9.51 5.89 7.35
CA ASN A 233 8.37 6.79 7.53
C ASN A 233 7.08 6.00 7.67
N ILE A 234 6.11 6.54 8.41
CA ILE A 234 4.80 5.91 8.57
C ILE A 234 4.06 5.78 7.24
N THR A 235 4.34 6.63 6.25
CA THR A 235 3.76 6.52 4.90
C THR A 235 4.23 5.29 4.12
N GLU A 236 5.35 4.68 4.51
CA GLU A 236 5.84 3.40 3.98
C GLU A 236 5.13 2.20 4.65
N TRP A 237 4.65 2.37 5.89
CA TRP A 237 3.98 1.32 6.68
C TRP A 237 2.72 1.87 7.39
N PRO A 238 1.73 2.38 6.63
CA PRO A 238 0.63 3.19 7.19
C PRO A 238 -0.34 2.40 8.09
N TRP A 239 -0.23 1.08 8.11
CA TRP A 239 -0.97 0.22 9.01
C TRP A 239 -0.31 0.05 10.38
N HIS A 240 0.96 0.41 10.55
CA HIS A 240 1.64 0.22 11.83
C HIS A 240 1.07 1.16 12.90
N VAL A 241 0.84 0.64 14.10
CA VAL A 241 0.40 1.44 15.26
C VAL A 241 1.23 1.09 16.48
N ARG A 242 1.34 2.06 17.41
CA ARG A 242 1.88 1.82 18.75
C ARG A 242 0.73 1.68 19.72
N ILE A 243 0.74 0.62 20.51
CA ILE A 243 -0.24 0.36 21.56
C ILE A 243 0.44 0.61 22.90
N GLN A 244 -0.08 1.58 23.64
CA GLN A 244 0.35 1.87 25.00
C GLN A 244 -0.61 1.23 25.99
N ILE A 245 -0.03 0.57 26.99
CA ILE A 245 -0.74 -0.22 27.99
C ILE A 245 -0.28 0.24 29.37
N GLY A 246 -1.19 0.90 30.10
CA GLY A 246 -0.83 1.62 31.32
C GLY A 246 0.26 2.68 31.07
N GLU A 247 1.17 2.83 32.04
CA GLU A 247 2.20 3.87 31.98
C GLU A 247 3.55 3.38 31.40
N HIS A 248 3.80 2.07 31.39
CA HIS A 248 5.16 1.53 31.18
C HIS A 248 5.26 0.43 30.12
N HIS A 249 4.15 -0.10 29.62
CA HIS A 249 4.16 -1.18 28.64
C HIS A 249 3.71 -0.67 27.25
N SER A 250 4.44 -1.09 26.21
CA SER A 250 4.14 -0.72 24.83
C SER A 250 4.36 -1.91 23.92
N CYS A 251 3.43 -2.08 22.99
CA CYS A 251 3.49 -3.06 21.91
C CYS A 251 3.30 -2.37 20.55
N GLY A 252 3.64 -3.08 19.48
CA GLY A 252 3.18 -2.79 18.14
C GLY A 252 1.76 -3.31 17.90
N GLY A 253 1.15 -2.85 16.82
CA GLY A 253 -0.12 -3.36 16.33
C GLY A 253 -0.30 -3.03 14.86
N THR A 254 -1.43 -3.42 14.30
CA THR A 254 -1.71 -3.21 12.88
C THR A 254 -3.16 -2.82 12.63
N ILE A 255 -3.38 -1.78 11.84
CA ILE A 255 -4.71 -1.43 11.34
C ILE A 255 -5.16 -2.51 10.37
N ILE A 256 -6.26 -3.20 10.68
CA ILE A 256 -6.85 -4.21 9.80
C ILE A 256 -8.18 -3.76 9.19
N SER A 257 -8.84 -2.76 9.81
CA SER A 257 -10.05 -2.13 9.27
C SER A 257 -10.28 -0.74 9.92
N PRO A 258 -11.33 0.00 9.55
CA PRO A 258 -11.62 1.30 10.16
C PRO A 258 -11.81 1.25 11.69
N HIS A 259 -12.33 0.15 12.25
CA HIS A 259 -12.55 0.03 13.69
C HIS A 259 -11.58 -0.92 14.40
N TRP A 260 -10.81 -1.72 13.67
CA TRP A 260 -10.09 -2.83 14.29
C TRP A 260 -8.59 -2.73 14.13
N ILE A 261 -7.90 -2.93 15.26
CA ILE A 261 -6.45 -3.09 15.35
C ILE A 261 -6.14 -4.53 15.74
N MET A 262 -5.17 -5.17 15.09
CA MET A 262 -4.65 -6.49 15.46
C MET A 262 -3.31 -6.36 16.20
N THR A 263 -3.07 -7.20 17.20
CA THR A 263 -1.84 -7.23 18.00
C THR A 263 -1.67 -8.61 18.69
N ALA A 264 -0.68 -8.76 19.56
CA ALA A 264 -0.43 -9.97 20.34
C ALA A 264 -1.26 -9.98 21.64
N ALA A 265 -1.66 -11.16 22.10
CA ALA A 265 -2.40 -11.33 23.34
C ALA A 265 -1.52 -11.07 24.58
N HIS A 266 -0.25 -11.48 24.53
CA HIS A 266 0.68 -11.38 25.66
C HIS A 266 0.96 -9.93 26.10
N CYS A 267 0.72 -8.96 25.21
CA CYS A 267 0.76 -7.53 25.53
C CYS A 267 -0.18 -7.16 26.70
N PHE A 268 -1.21 -7.97 26.94
CA PHE A 268 -2.21 -7.76 27.97
C PHE A 268 -2.04 -8.68 29.20
N SER A 269 -1.08 -9.62 29.20
CA SER A 269 -0.88 -10.62 30.28
C SER A 269 -0.62 -10.00 31.66
N MET A 270 -0.02 -8.81 31.71
CA MET A 270 0.35 -8.13 32.96
C MET A 270 -0.75 -7.22 33.53
N ILE A 271 -1.89 -7.09 32.85
CA ILE A 271 -2.99 -6.26 33.34
C ILE A 271 -3.88 -7.10 34.24
N SER A 272 -4.08 -6.66 35.49
CA SER A 272 -5.05 -7.33 36.38
C SER A 272 -6.42 -7.42 35.68
N PRO A 273 -7.07 -8.60 35.67
CA PRO A 273 -8.41 -8.76 35.13
C PRO A 273 -9.47 -7.93 35.88
N ASP A 274 -9.10 -7.31 37.01
CA ASP A 274 -9.97 -6.41 37.75
C ASP A 274 -10.21 -5.09 36.99
N GLY A 275 -11.41 -4.94 36.46
CA GLY A 275 -11.88 -3.74 35.77
C GLY A 275 -11.72 -3.80 34.25
N ASP A 276 -12.23 -2.78 33.58
CA ASP A 276 -12.26 -2.71 32.13
C ASP A 276 -10.87 -2.41 31.56
N ILE A 277 -10.25 -3.45 30.97
CA ILE A 277 -8.91 -3.40 30.36
C ILE A 277 -8.79 -2.29 29.31
N SER A 278 -9.87 -2.00 28.58
CA SER A 278 -9.87 -1.03 27.48
C SER A 278 -9.50 0.39 27.94
N ARG A 279 -9.82 0.74 29.19
CA ARG A 279 -9.49 2.04 29.80
C ARG A 279 -8.01 2.26 30.01
N ARG A 280 -7.21 1.18 30.05
CA ARG A 280 -5.76 1.23 30.22
C ARG A 280 -5.01 1.13 28.90
N VAL A 281 -5.72 1.04 27.78
CA VAL A 281 -5.13 0.83 26.45
C VAL A 281 -5.37 2.06 25.58
N SER A 282 -4.29 2.58 25.01
CA SER A 282 -4.31 3.69 24.07
C SER A 282 -3.58 3.31 22.79
N VAL A 283 -4.18 3.61 21.64
CA VAL A 283 -3.56 3.35 20.33
C VAL A 283 -3.08 4.68 19.74
N PHE A 284 -1.83 4.71 19.29
CA PHE A 284 -1.21 5.85 18.62
C PHE A 284 -0.97 5.49 17.15
N ILE A 285 -1.51 6.31 16.25
CA ILE A 285 -1.63 6.01 14.82
C ILE A 285 -1.02 7.12 13.98
N GLY A 286 -0.41 6.78 12.84
CA GLY A 286 -0.06 7.78 11.82
C GLY A 286 1.22 8.57 12.11
N SER A 287 2.14 8.01 12.91
CA SER A 287 3.43 8.62 13.22
C SER A 287 4.56 7.60 13.16
N HIS A 288 5.69 8.03 12.61
CA HIS A 288 6.95 7.30 12.71
C HIS A 288 7.73 7.67 13.98
N LEU A 289 7.28 8.62 14.78
CA LEU A 289 7.86 8.96 16.08
C LEU A 289 7.06 8.29 17.20
N PRO A 290 7.71 7.68 18.22
CA PRO A 290 7.01 7.01 19.33
C PRO A 290 6.05 7.91 20.12
N SER A 291 6.40 9.20 20.25
CA SER A 291 5.62 10.22 20.96
C SER A 291 4.61 10.96 20.06
N GLY A 292 4.61 10.69 18.76
CA GLY A 292 3.74 11.37 17.80
C GLY A 292 2.50 10.57 17.44
N GLY A 293 1.67 11.17 16.60
CA GLY A 293 0.50 10.51 16.00
C GLY A 293 -0.81 10.86 16.68
N GLU A 294 -1.87 10.36 16.08
CA GLU A 294 -3.24 10.52 16.54
C GLU A 294 -3.55 9.51 17.65
N HIS A 295 -4.08 10.00 18.76
CA HIS A 295 -4.54 9.16 19.87
C HIS A 295 -5.94 8.60 19.59
N ARG A 296 -6.12 7.31 19.92
CA ARG A 296 -7.39 6.60 19.82
C ARG A 296 -7.66 5.78 21.07
N SER A 297 -8.86 5.95 21.61
CA SER A 297 -9.39 5.13 22.70
C SER A 297 -9.93 3.80 22.18
N VAL A 298 -9.74 2.76 22.99
CA VAL A 298 -10.20 1.40 22.73
C VAL A 298 -11.54 1.20 23.41
N LYS A 299 -12.51 0.67 22.68
CA LYS A 299 -13.85 0.30 23.18
C LYS A 299 -13.83 -1.05 23.88
N ARG A 300 -13.10 -2.02 23.32
CA ARG A 300 -12.86 -3.33 23.95
C ARG A 300 -11.62 -4.01 23.39
N VAL A 301 -11.00 -4.83 24.22
CA VAL A 301 -9.89 -5.72 23.88
C VAL A 301 -10.45 -7.13 23.83
N LEU A 302 -10.27 -7.83 22.71
CA LEU A 302 -10.65 -9.22 22.56
C LEU A 302 -9.37 -10.05 22.45
N ILE A 303 -9.13 -10.91 23.42
CA ILE A 303 -8.03 -11.88 23.44
C ILE A 303 -8.58 -13.22 22.96
N HIS A 304 -7.80 -13.96 22.18
CA HIS A 304 -8.22 -15.27 21.71
C HIS A 304 -8.54 -16.22 22.89
N ASP A 305 -9.70 -16.90 22.87
CA ASP A 305 -10.23 -17.66 24.02
C ASP A 305 -9.34 -18.82 24.48
N LYS A 306 -8.51 -19.33 23.57
CA LYS A 306 -7.55 -20.41 23.82
C LYS A 306 -6.17 -19.94 24.27
N TYR A 307 -5.90 -18.64 24.26
CA TYR A 307 -4.61 -18.11 24.70
C TYR A 307 -4.43 -18.36 26.20
N ASN A 308 -3.33 -19.01 26.57
CA ASN A 308 -2.98 -19.25 27.96
C ASN A 308 -1.46 -19.36 28.11
N GLU A 309 -0.84 -18.26 28.52
CA GLU A 309 0.60 -18.13 28.75
C GLU A 309 1.16 -19.17 29.74
N ARG A 310 0.33 -19.68 30.64
CA ARG A 310 0.73 -20.62 31.70
C ARG A 310 0.37 -22.08 31.40
N ALA A 311 -0.08 -22.39 30.18
CA ALA A 311 -0.58 -23.73 29.85
C ALA A 311 0.49 -24.83 30.03
N MET A 312 1.77 -24.51 29.79
CA MET A 312 2.87 -25.47 29.79
C MET A 312 3.73 -25.48 31.08
N GLN A 313 3.21 -24.91 32.17
CA GLN A 313 3.92 -24.80 33.44
C GLN A 313 4.18 -26.18 34.10
N ARG A 314 3.42 -27.22 33.74
CA ARG A 314 3.62 -28.58 34.28
C ARG A 314 4.77 -29.30 33.57
N GLU A 315 4.88 -29.08 32.27
CA GLU A 315 5.87 -29.66 31.37
C GLU A 315 7.22 -28.97 31.56
N LEU A 316 7.21 -27.64 31.71
CA LEU A 316 8.38 -26.83 31.96
C LEU A 316 8.04 -25.70 32.96
N PRO A 317 8.30 -25.91 34.26
CA PRO A 317 8.04 -24.88 35.28
C PRO A 317 8.77 -23.57 34.98
N GLY A 318 8.05 -22.45 35.07
CA GLY A 318 8.56 -21.13 34.75
C GLY A 318 8.55 -20.77 33.26
N SER A 319 8.05 -21.65 32.38
CA SER A 319 7.92 -21.37 30.95
C SER A 319 6.65 -20.59 30.59
N GLU A 320 6.76 -19.79 29.54
CA GLU A 320 5.63 -19.13 28.91
C GLU A 320 5.23 -19.90 27.65
N PHE A 321 3.94 -19.93 27.35
CA PHE A 321 3.37 -20.63 26.20
C PHE A 321 2.53 -19.69 25.35
N TYR A 322 2.98 -19.45 24.13
CA TYR A 322 2.44 -18.41 23.25
C TYR A 322 1.51 -18.95 22.15
N ASP A 323 0.90 -20.12 22.36
CA ASP A 323 -0.11 -20.62 21.41
C ASP A 323 -1.35 -19.73 21.42
N TYR A 324 -1.90 -19.45 20.25
CA TYR A 324 -2.99 -18.48 20.06
C TYR A 324 -2.68 -17.06 20.57
N ASP A 325 -1.43 -16.62 20.54
CA ASP A 325 -1.01 -15.28 20.97
C ASP A 325 -1.46 -14.17 20.00
N ILE A 326 -2.75 -13.87 20.01
CA ILE A 326 -3.40 -12.85 19.18
C ILE A 326 -4.52 -12.15 19.95
N ALA A 327 -4.62 -10.84 19.73
CA ALA A 327 -5.71 -10.02 20.20
C ALA A 327 -6.15 -9.02 19.12
N ILE A 328 -7.41 -8.61 19.19
CA ILE A 328 -7.96 -7.53 18.37
C ILE A 328 -8.62 -6.47 19.26
N LEU A 329 -8.44 -5.21 18.88
CA LEU A 329 -8.94 -4.05 19.61
C LEU A 329 -10.00 -3.36 18.76
N GLU A 330 -11.19 -3.19 19.31
CA GLU A 330 -12.22 -2.35 18.69
C GLU A 330 -12.01 -0.91 19.15
N LEU A 331 -11.88 0.03 18.23
CA LEU A 331 -11.78 1.46 18.52
C LEU A 331 -13.16 2.06 18.80
N HIS A 332 -13.23 3.08 19.66
CA HIS A 332 -14.49 3.80 19.90
C HIS A 332 -15.03 4.53 18.68
N HIS A 333 -14.13 5.03 17.83
CA HIS A 333 -14.46 5.76 16.62
C HIS A 333 -13.66 5.22 15.45
N HIS A 334 -14.32 5.10 14.29
CA HIS A 334 -13.66 4.66 13.06
C HIS A 334 -12.51 5.60 12.67
N LEU A 335 -11.52 5.02 12.00
CA LEU A 335 -10.44 5.76 11.37
C LEU A 335 -10.92 6.31 10.01
N THR A 336 -10.59 7.57 9.75
CA THR A 336 -10.57 8.10 8.38
C THR A 336 -9.19 7.84 7.81
N PHE A 337 -9.10 7.05 6.76
CA PHE A 337 -7.82 6.68 6.17
C PHE A 337 -7.18 7.81 5.35
N GLY A 338 -5.88 7.68 5.09
CA GLY A 338 -5.05 8.65 4.36
C GLY A 338 -3.63 8.11 4.17
N ASP A 339 -2.70 8.96 3.74
CA ASP A 339 -1.33 8.51 3.42
C ASP A 339 -0.56 7.95 4.62
N THR A 340 -0.94 8.34 5.84
CA THR A 340 -0.29 7.89 7.09
C THR A 340 -1.08 6.83 7.86
N LYS A 341 -2.29 6.48 7.41
CA LYS A 341 -3.17 5.51 8.08
C LYS A 341 -4.01 4.74 7.07
N GLN A 342 -3.66 3.49 6.84
CA GLN A 342 -4.37 2.59 5.93
C GLN A 342 -4.39 1.18 6.52
N PRO A 343 -5.40 0.36 6.20
CA PRO A 343 -5.43 -1.02 6.66
C PRO A 343 -4.41 -1.87 5.88
N VAL A 344 -3.82 -2.87 6.54
CA VAL A 344 -3.09 -3.94 5.84
C VAL A 344 -4.07 -4.97 5.29
N CYS A 345 -3.69 -5.70 4.24
CA CYS A 345 -4.53 -6.81 3.78
C CYS A 345 -4.43 -8.01 4.71
N LEU A 346 -5.57 -8.68 4.94
CA LEU A 346 -5.64 -9.95 5.64
C LEU A 346 -5.86 -11.11 4.67
N PRO A 347 -5.32 -12.31 4.93
CA PRO A 347 -5.68 -13.52 4.20
C PRO A 347 -7.18 -13.80 4.29
N CYS A 348 -7.72 -14.59 3.36
CA CYS A 348 -9.11 -15.07 3.43
C CYS A 348 -10.17 -13.95 3.48
N THR A 349 -9.86 -12.80 2.90
CA THR A 349 -10.80 -11.69 2.64
C THR A 349 -11.03 -11.49 1.15
N LYS A 350 -12.12 -10.81 0.80
CA LYS A 350 -12.45 -10.41 -0.57
C LYS A 350 -11.32 -9.58 -1.20
N ASP A 351 -10.84 -8.56 -0.49
CA ASP A 351 -9.79 -7.67 -0.99
C ASP A 351 -8.52 -8.43 -1.41
N SER A 352 -8.06 -9.35 -0.57
CA SER A 352 -6.88 -10.17 -0.88
C SER A 352 -7.14 -11.15 -2.02
N ALA A 353 -8.37 -11.65 -2.19
CA ALA A 353 -8.73 -12.50 -3.32
C ALA A 353 -8.73 -11.73 -4.66
N GLU A 354 -9.19 -10.48 -4.68
CA GLU A 354 -9.07 -9.59 -5.85
C GLU A 354 -7.59 -9.34 -6.20
N ILE A 355 -6.75 -9.06 -5.19
CA ILE A 355 -5.30 -8.83 -5.35
C ILE A 355 -4.59 -10.05 -5.96
N LEU A 356 -5.00 -11.25 -5.55
CA LEU A 356 -4.45 -12.52 -6.04
C LEU A 356 -5.13 -13.02 -7.33
N LYS A 357 -6.06 -12.24 -7.89
CA LYS A 357 -6.81 -12.56 -9.12
C LYS A 357 -7.52 -13.92 -9.04
N LEU A 358 -8.10 -14.22 -7.88
CA LEU A 358 -8.88 -15.45 -7.65
C LEU A 358 -10.36 -15.30 -8.06
N GLU A 359 -10.72 -14.16 -8.66
CA GLU A 359 -12.07 -13.85 -9.14
C GLU A 359 -12.57 -14.87 -10.17
N GLY A 360 -13.86 -15.20 -10.13
CA GLY A 360 -14.51 -16.13 -11.06
C GLY A 360 -14.50 -17.60 -10.60
N THR A 361 -13.86 -17.92 -9.49
CA THR A 361 -13.93 -19.26 -8.88
C THR A 361 -15.12 -19.33 -7.91
N VAL A 362 -16.02 -20.28 -8.14
CA VAL A 362 -17.12 -20.56 -7.20
C VAL A 362 -16.58 -21.41 -6.05
N TRP A 363 -16.74 -20.92 -4.83
CA TRP A 363 -16.32 -21.61 -3.61
C TRP A 363 -17.56 -22.13 -2.89
N LYS A 364 -17.49 -23.35 -2.34
CA LYS A 364 -18.60 -23.96 -1.59
C LYS A 364 -18.88 -23.20 -0.29
N ASP A 365 -17.82 -22.80 0.41
CA ASP A 365 -17.88 -22.10 1.69
C ASP A 365 -16.60 -21.29 1.93
N TRP A 366 -16.56 -20.57 3.06
CA TRP A 366 -15.41 -19.75 3.43
C TRP A 366 -14.17 -20.59 3.75
N GLU A 367 -14.33 -21.82 4.25
CA GLU A 367 -13.19 -22.67 4.59
C GLU A 367 -12.47 -23.16 3.33
N GLU A 368 -13.22 -23.58 2.31
CA GLU A 368 -12.66 -23.93 1.00
C GLU A 368 -11.97 -22.73 0.36
N PHE A 369 -12.64 -21.57 0.36
CA PHE A 369 -12.09 -20.31 -0.11
C PHE A 369 -10.77 -19.99 0.59
N CYS A 370 -10.76 -20.02 1.93
CA CYS A 370 -9.59 -19.70 2.73
C CYS A 370 -8.46 -20.70 2.48
N HIS A 371 -8.74 -22.01 2.47
CA HIS A 371 -7.74 -23.05 2.21
C HIS A 371 -7.04 -22.84 0.86
N LYS A 372 -7.80 -22.56 -0.19
CA LYS A 372 -7.26 -22.35 -1.55
C LYS A 372 -6.49 -21.04 -1.66
N HIS A 373 -6.98 -19.98 -1.02
CA HIS A 373 -6.30 -18.70 -0.90
C HIS A 373 -4.92 -18.85 -0.24
N ILE A 374 -4.82 -19.63 0.82
CA ILE A 374 -3.56 -19.94 1.53
C ILE A 374 -2.63 -20.79 0.66
N ALA A 375 -3.17 -21.85 0.05
CA ALA A 375 -2.39 -22.83 -0.71
C ALA A 375 -1.82 -22.26 -2.01
N GLN A 376 -2.44 -21.25 -2.61
CA GLN A 376 -2.05 -20.80 -3.94
C GLN A 376 -0.87 -19.84 -3.97
N GLN A 377 -0.77 -18.78 -3.14
CA GLN A 377 0.28 -17.77 -3.39
C GLN A 377 0.80 -16.96 -2.18
N ILE A 378 0.37 -17.20 -0.93
CA ILE A 378 0.80 -16.33 0.19
C ILE A 378 2.21 -16.67 0.70
N LEU A 379 2.70 -17.92 0.57
CA LEU A 379 3.97 -18.36 1.15
C LEU A 379 5.08 -18.68 0.13
N THR A 380 4.84 -18.45 -1.17
CA THR A 380 5.59 -19.11 -2.26
C THR A 380 6.65 -18.28 -2.97
N GLU A 381 6.66 -16.94 -2.86
CA GLU A 381 7.70 -16.11 -3.47
C GLU A 381 8.82 -15.80 -2.47
N ASN A 382 9.95 -16.51 -2.60
CA ASN A 382 11.24 -16.33 -1.92
C ASN A 382 11.26 -16.40 -0.38
N GLY A 383 10.12 -16.55 0.29
CA GLY A 383 10.03 -16.60 1.76
C GLY A 383 10.31 -15.26 2.46
N GLU A 384 10.60 -14.20 1.72
CA GLU A 384 10.99 -12.90 2.28
C GLU A 384 9.76 -12.10 2.72
N GLY A 385 9.85 -11.46 3.88
CA GLY A 385 8.85 -10.49 4.34
C GLY A 385 9.44 -9.42 5.23
N ILE A 386 8.59 -8.47 5.63
CA ILE A 386 8.96 -7.30 6.41
C ILE A 386 8.32 -7.39 7.79
N ILE A 387 9.08 -7.00 8.82
CA ILE A 387 8.57 -6.65 10.14
C ILE A 387 8.78 -5.19 10.42
N THR A 388 7.91 -4.59 11.22
CA THR A 388 8.02 -3.19 11.64
C THR A 388 7.74 -3.05 13.12
N GLY A 389 8.39 -2.08 13.78
CA GLY A 389 8.19 -1.86 15.21
C GLY A 389 9.04 -0.75 15.81
N PHE A 390 8.74 -0.46 17.07
CA PHE A 390 9.44 0.50 17.94
C PHE A 390 10.26 -0.22 19.02
N GLY A 391 10.49 -1.52 18.87
CA GLY A 391 11.29 -2.33 19.77
C GLY A 391 12.77 -1.99 19.69
N MET A 392 13.52 -2.50 20.67
CA MET A 392 14.91 -2.12 20.86
C MET A 392 15.78 -2.45 19.63
N VAL A 393 16.66 -1.51 19.27
CA VAL A 393 17.50 -1.58 18.06
C VAL A 393 18.90 -2.13 18.32
N ASN A 394 19.25 -2.26 19.60
CA ASN A 394 20.40 -2.97 20.13
C ASN A 394 20.09 -3.36 21.60
N THR A 395 21.06 -3.88 22.34
CA THR A 395 20.84 -4.36 23.72
C THR A 395 20.40 -3.30 24.72
N THR A 396 20.41 -2.00 24.38
CA THR A 396 20.10 -0.89 25.32
C THR A 396 19.34 0.29 24.71
N ALA A 397 19.27 0.44 23.39
CA ALA A 397 18.71 1.61 22.74
C ALA A 397 17.25 1.41 22.31
N ILE A 398 16.40 2.30 22.82
CA ILE A 398 15.02 2.48 22.36
C ILE A 398 15.06 3.37 21.12
N PRO A 399 14.46 2.97 19.98
CA PRO A 399 14.49 3.79 18.78
C PRO A 399 13.67 5.07 18.94
N THR A 400 14.19 6.17 18.39
CA THR A 400 13.46 7.44 18.30
C THR A 400 12.52 7.50 17.09
N GLN A 401 12.51 6.45 16.25
CA GLN A 401 11.74 6.36 15.01
C GLN A 401 11.28 4.93 14.73
N LEU A 402 10.21 4.74 13.96
CA LEU A 402 9.74 3.44 13.47
C LEU A 402 10.85 2.75 12.67
N GLN A 403 10.98 1.45 12.87
CA GLN A 403 11.98 0.61 12.25
C GLN A 403 11.32 -0.44 11.36
N GLN A 404 12.02 -0.83 10.29
CA GLN A 404 11.66 -1.98 9.46
C GLN A 404 12.81 -2.96 9.34
N ALA A 405 12.52 -4.25 9.21
CA ALA A 405 13.53 -5.26 8.89
C ALA A 405 12.99 -6.31 7.93
N THR A 406 13.87 -6.80 7.06
CA THR A 406 13.60 -7.91 6.16
C THR A 406 14.00 -9.22 6.83
N ILE A 407 13.06 -10.16 6.89
CA ILE A 407 13.26 -11.50 7.48
C ILE A 407 12.83 -12.59 6.50
N GLN A 408 13.33 -13.80 6.70
CA GLN A 408 12.98 -14.95 5.89
C GLN A 408 12.07 -15.90 6.68
N LEU A 409 10.94 -16.26 6.09
CA LEU A 409 10.08 -17.33 6.55
C LEU A 409 10.83 -18.66 6.44
N LYS A 410 10.69 -19.49 7.46
CA LYS A 410 11.33 -20.80 7.58
C LYS A 410 10.34 -21.85 8.04
N ASP A 411 10.73 -23.11 7.89
CA ASP A 411 10.00 -24.21 8.51
C ASP A 411 10.11 -24.14 10.04
N ASN A 412 9.06 -24.57 10.75
CA ASN A 412 9.04 -24.55 12.22
C ASN A 412 10.13 -25.43 12.84
N SER A 413 10.66 -26.43 12.11
CA SER A 413 11.83 -27.20 12.53
C SER A 413 13.07 -26.33 12.77
N ALA A 414 13.27 -25.25 12.01
CA ALA A 414 14.41 -24.35 12.20
C ALA A 414 14.36 -23.64 13.56
N CYS A 415 13.18 -23.17 13.97
CA CYS A 415 12.97 -22.58 15.30
C CYS A 415 13.09 -23.64 16.39
N LEU A 416 12.58 -24.86 16.16
CA LEU A 416 12.70 -25.97 17.11
C LEU A 416 14.15 -26.36 17.39
N GLU A 417 14.96 -26.51 16.33
CA GLU A 417 16.38 -26.82 16.47
C GLU A 417 17.13 -25.79 17.30
N GLU A 418 16.79 -24.50 17.13
CA GLU A 418 17.36 -23.41 17.92
C GLU A 418 16.86 -23.44 19.36
N PHE A 419 15.55 -23.61 19.58
CA PHE A 419 14.93 -23.67 20.90
C PHE A 419 15.50 -24.83 21.75
N VAL A 420 15.71 -26.01 21.15
CA VAL A 420 16.34 -27.17 21.80
C VAL A 420 17.79 -26.90 22.21
N LYS A 421 18.55 -26.15 21.39
CA LYS A 421 19.95 -25.80 21.72
C LYS A 421 20.04 -24.92 22.97
N PHE A 422 19.13 -23.96 23.12
CA PHE A 422 19.15 -23.01 24.23
C PHE A 422 18.49 -23.53 25.52
N ASN A 423 17.63 -24.54 25.44
CA ASN A 423 16.91 -25.11 26.59
C ASN A 423 17.41 -26.51 26.97
N ARG A 424 18.70 -26.81 26.77
CA ARG A 424 19.27 -28.04 27.35
C ARG A 424 19.24 -27.95 28.88
N PRO A 425 18.89 -29.04 29.60
CA PRO A 425 18.85 -30.43 29.14
C PRO A 425 17.46 -30.98 28.73
N PHE A 426 16.44 -30.16 28.48
CA PHE A 426 15.10 -30.65 28.13
C PHE A 426 15.08 -31.42 26.80
N SER A 427 14.24 -32.46 26.71
CA SER A 427 14.15 -33.31 25.52
C SER A 427 13.51 -32.57 24.35
N ALA A 428 13.92 -32.89 23.13
CA ALA A 428 13.33 -32.33 21.91
C ALA A 428 11.83 -32.60 21.82
N ASP A 429 11.36 -33.77 22.28
CA ASP A 429 9.93 -34.11 22.29
C ASP A 429 9.12 -33.19 23.20
N THR A 430 9.65 -32.86 24.39
CA THR A 430 9.01 -31.91 25.30
C THR A 430 8.95 -30.53 24.65
N LEU A 431 10.08 -30.04 24.12
CA LEU A 431 10.17 -28.69 23.55
C LEU A 431 9.40 -28.54 22.24
N LYS A 432 9.19 -29.62 21.48
CA LYS A 432 8.36 -29.63 20.27
C LYS A 432 6.92 -29.21 20.54
N THR A 433 6.40 -29.49 21.74
CA THR A 433 5.04 -29.10 22.12
C THR A 433 4.85 -27.59 22.29
N PHE A 434 5.93 -26.83 22.45
CA PHE A 434 5.91 -25.36 22.57
C PHE A 434 5.79 -24.65 21.22
N ILE A 435 6.08 -25.33 20.11
CA ILE A 435 6.01 -24.78 18.75
C ILE A 435 4.85 -25.44 18.01
N THR A 436 3.70 -24.76 18.00
CA THR A 436 2.46 -25.29 17.42
C THR A 436 2.32 -24.90 15.94
N LYS A 437 1.32 -25.47 15.26
CA LYS A 437 0.94 -25.06 13.89
C LYS A 437 0.39 -23.63 13.81
N ASN A 438 0.01 -23.05 14.95
CA ASN A 438 -0.49 -21.69 15.04
C ASN A 438 0.64 -20.65 15.07
N MET A 439 1.89 -21.09 14.91
CA MET A 439 3.07 -20.24 14.85
C MET A 439 3.78 -20.38 13.50
N LEU A 440 4.40 -19.29 13.04
CA LEU A 440 5.32 -19.23 11.92
C LEU A 440 6.73 -18.98 12.45
N CYS A 441 7.69 -19.75 11.95
CA CYS A 441 9.11 -19.49 12.16
C CYS A 441 9.63 -18.51 11.10
N ALA A 442 10.25 -17.42 11.51
CA ALA A 442 10.93 -16.52 10.58
C ALA A 442 12.14 -15.85 11.22
N GLY A 443 13.12 -15.48 10.41
CA GLY A 443 14.35 -14.85 10.87
C GLY A 443 15.46 -14.98 9.85
N GLY A 444 16.71 -14.96 10.29
CA GLY A 444 17.86 -15.08 9.38
C GLY A 444 19.06 -14.26 9.79
N THR A 445 19.97 -14.03 8.83
CA THR A 445 21.21 -13.30 9.08
C THR A 445 20.93 -11.80 9.26
N GLY A 446 21.08 -11.32 10.48
CA GLY A 446 21.26 -9.91 10.75
C GLY A 446 19.99 -9.11 11.05
N ALA A 447 18.81 -9.69 11.24
CA ALA A 447 17.68 -8.95 11.81
C ALA A 447 16.72 -9.89 12.53
N ASP A 448 16.14 -9.41 13.64
CA ASP A 448 15.22 -10.16 14.50
C ASP A 448 14.27 -9.17 15.20
N ALA A 449 13.08 -9.62 15.58
CA ALA A 449 12.18 -8.84 16.40
C ALA A 449 12.69 -8.76 17.84
N CYS A 450 12.45 -7.65 18.52
CA CYS A 450 12.87 -7.46 19.90
C CYS A 450 11.76 -6.98 20.82
N LYS A 451 12.06 -6.89 22.12
CA LYS A 451 11.14 -6.31 23.11
C LYS A 451 10.67 -4.93 22.65
N GLY A 452 9.36 -4.76 22.57
CA GLY A 452 8.69 -3.57 22.05
C GLY A 452 8.22 -3.69 20.59
N ASP A 453 8.68 -4.70 19.84
CA ASP A 453 8.14 -5.04 18.52
C ASP A 453 6.94 -6.00 18.61
N SER A 454 6.76 -6.67 19.77
CA SER A 454 5.63 -7.56 20.07
C SER A 454 4.29 -6.98 19.62
N GLY A 455 3.47 -7.78 18.96
CA GLY A 455 2.21 -7.36 18.38
C GLY A 455 2.31 -6.64 17.03
N GLY A 456 3.51 -6.24 16.61
CA GLY A 456 3.77 -5.67 15.29
C GLY A 456 3.55 -6.69 14.15
N PRO A 457 3.44 -6.23 12.90
CA PRO A 457 3.09 -7.10 11.80
C PRO A 457 4.30 -7.81 11.19
N PHE A 458 4.10 -9.05 10.76
CA PHE A 458 4.91 -9.73 9.75
C PHE A 458 4.13 -9.81 8.44
N ILE A 459 4.58 -9.07 7.44
CA ILE A 459 3.90 -8.88 6.15
C ILE A 459 4.73 -9.39 4.98
N VAL A 460 4.02 -9.86 3.95
CA VAL A 460 4.61 -10.23 2.67
C VAL A 460 4.00 -9.39 1.56
N LYS A 461 4.80 -9.06 0.55
CA LYS A 461 4.33 -8.33 -0.63
C LYS A 461 3.76 -9.32 -1.64
N ARG A 462 2.52 -9.12 -2.09
CA ARG A 462 1.88 -9.86 -3.18
C ARG A 462 1.25 -8.86 -4.14
N SER A 463 1.66 -8.93 -5.41
CA SER A 463 1.44 -7.82 -6.35
C SER A 463 1.98 -6.51 -5.72
N GLU A 464 1.32 -5.36 -5.94
CA GLU A 464 1.69 -4.09 -5.29
C GLU A 464 1.05 -3.89 -3.90
N HIS A 465 0.59 -4.97 -3.25
CA HIS A 465 -0.09 -4.92 -1.95
C HIS A 465 0.65 -5.72 -0.88
N TRP A 466 0.48 -5.30 0.37
CA TRP A 466 1.05 -5.95 1.55
C TRP A 466 -0.01 -6.72 2.31
N ILE A 467 0.27 -8.00 2.55
CA ILE A 467 -0.62 -8.93 3.26
C ILE A 467 0.06 -9.33 4.56
N GLN A 468 -0.65 -9.19 5.69
CA GLN A 468 -0.15 -9.63 6.99
C GLN A 468 -0.38 -11.12 7.20
N ILE A 469 0.70 -11.86 7.39
CA ILE A 469 0.67 -13.32 7.59
C ILE A 469 1.05 -13.72 9.01
N GLY A 470 1.71 -12.81 9.75
CA GLY A 470 2.13 -13.05 11.12
C GLY A 470 1.95 -11.84 12.05
N VAL A 471 1.94 -12.12 13.34
CA VAL A 471 2.05 -11.14 14.44
C VAL A 471 3.30 -11.46 15.23
N VAL A 472 4.17 -10.47 15.48
CA VAL A 472 5.37 -10.65 16.31
C VAL A 472 4.94 -11.15 17.69
N SER A 473 5.42 -12.33 18.09
CA SER A 473 5.00 -12.99 19.33
C SER A 473 6.17 -13.16 20.29
N TRP A 474 7.08 -14.11 20.04
CA TRP A 474 8.18 -14.41 20.96
C TRP A 474 9.44 -14.93 20.25
N GLY A 475 10.58 -14.84 20.92
CA GLY A 475 11.87 -15.31 20.41
C GLY A 475 12.29 -16.63 21.06
N VAL A 476 12.95 -17.51 20.29
CA VAL A 476 13.49 -18.78 20.83
C VAL A 476 14.78 -18.59 21.64
N THR A 477 15.30 -17.36 21.67
CA THR A 477 16.49 -16.97 22.45
C THR A 477 16.17 -15.79 23.37
N PRO A 478 16.79 -15.70 24.55
CA PRO A 478 16.51 -14.64 25.53
C PRO A 478 17.10 -13.27 25.17
N ILE A 479 17.86 -13.16 24.07
CA ILE A 479 18.56 -11.93 23.67
C ILE A 479 18.08 -11.55 22.26
N CYS A 480 17.85 -10.28 22.00
CA CYS A 480 17.69 -9.78 20.64
C CYS A 480 19.05 -9.40 20.04
N GLY A 481 19.27 -9.67 18.75
CA GLY A 481 20.47 -9.22 18.03
C GLY A 481 21.72 -10.10 18.21
N GLY A 482 22.39 -10.37 17.08
CA GLY A 482 23.62 -11.16 16.97
C GLY A 482 23.40 -12.56 16.35
N GLY A 483 24.03 -12.82 15.20
CA GLY A 483 24.01 -14.14 14.53
C GLY A 483 22.82 -14.38 13.60
N GLN A 484 22.59 -15.65 13.25
CA GLN A 484 21.37 -16.14 12.62
C GLN A 484 20.38 -16.51 13.72
N ARG A 485 19.35 -15.71 13.94
CA ARG A 485 18.29 -16.01 14.93
C ARG A 485 16.93 -16.09 14.26
N ASN A 486 16.09 -16.94 14.82
CA ASN A 486 14.70 -17.07 14.42
C ASN A 486 13.77 -16.64 15.54
N GLY A 487 12.67 -15.98 15.16
CA GLY A 487 11.54 -15.66 16.01
C GLY A 487 10.31 -16.46 15.61
N LEU A 488 9.38 -16.56 16.55
CA LEU A 488 8.07 -17.14 16.34
C LEU A 488 7.02 -16.03 16.27
N TYR A 489 6.15 -16.17 15.27
CA TYR A 489 5.10 -15.21 14.96
C TYR A 489 3.77 -15.94 14.99
N THR A 490 2.72 -15.35 15.54
CA THR A 490 1.39 -15.97 15.48
C THR A 490 0.93 -16.05 14.03
N ASN A 491 0.56 -17.24 13.58
CA ASN A 491 0.14 -17.51 12.22
C ASN A 491 -1.27 -16.96 11.97
N VAL A 492 -1.37 -15.76 11.40
CA VAL A 492 -2.65 -15.05 11.18
C VAL A 492 -3.62 -15.90 10.37
N VAL A 493 -3.10 -16.69 9.42
CA VAL A 493 -3.89 -17.62 8.61
C VAL A 493 -4.69 -18.60 9.48
N GLN A 494 -4.07 -19.17 10.52
CA GLN A 494 -4.75 -20.09 11.44
C GLN A 494 -5.75 -19.37 12.35
N MET A 495 -5.61 -18.05 12.51
CA MET A 495 -6.47 -17.22 13.36
C MET A 495 -7.66 -16.63 12.61
N MET A 496 -7.71 -16.74 11.27
CA MET A 496 -8.72 -16.06 10.46
C MET A 496 -10.16 -16.43 10.80
N GLN A 497 -10.42 -17.67 11.21
CA GLN A 497 -11.77 -18.09 11.65
C GLN A 497 -12.21 -17.31 12.89
N TRP A 498 -11.30 -17.12 13.86
CA TRP A 498 -11.57 -16.36 15.08
C TRP A 498 -11.66 -14.86 14.79
N ILE A 499 -10.81 -14.31 13.91
CA ILE A 499 -10.89 -12.90 13.49
C ILE A 499 -12.26 -12.64 12.83
N LYS A 500 -12.67 -13.50 11.90
CA LYS A 500 -13.94 -13.41 11.17
C LYS A 500 -15.16 -13.39 12.09
N SER A 501 -15.13 -14.12 13.21
CA SER A 501 -16.27 -14.18 14.13
C SER A 501 -16.45 -12.92 14.99
N HIS A 502 -15.50 -12.00 14.98
CA HIS A 502 -15.49 -10.83 15.87
C HIS A 502 -15.53 -9.48 15.14
N VAL A 503 -14.93 -9.39 13.95
CA VAL A 503 -14.86 -8.14 13.17
C VAL A 503 -16.03 -8.03 12.20
N TYR A 504 -16.61 -6.83 12.08
CA TYR A 504 -17.86 -6.60 11.33
C TYR A 504 -17.70 -5.74 10.07
N ASP A 505 -16.56 -5.07 9.89
CA ASP A 505 -16.30 -4.12 8.80
C ASP A 505 -15.18 -4.60 7.85
N ILE A 506 -14.94 -5.92 7.81
CA ILE A 506 -14.07 -6.60 6.85
C ILE A 506 -14.93 -7.55 6.01
N ASP A 507 -14.75 -7.53 4.69
CA ASP A 507 -15.51 -8.37 3.77
C ASP A 507 -14.83 -9.75 3.61
N PHE A 508 -15.45 -10.78 4.20
CA PHE A 508 -15.02 -12.17 4.09
C PHE A 508 -15.76 -12.95 2.99
N ARG A 509 -16.58 -12.30 2.17
CA ARG A 509 -17.39 -12.99 1.16
C ARG A 509 -16.53 -13.44 -0.01
N ALA A 510 -16.70 -14.70 -0.39
CA ALA A 510 -15.96 -15.30 -1.48
C ALA A 510 -16.57 -14.99 -2.87
N ASN A 511 -17.82 -14.49 -2.95
CA ASN A 511 -18.58 -14.33 -4.21
C ASN A 511 -19.70 -13.26 -4.18
N GLY A 512 -19.60 -12.23 -3.33
CA GLY A 512 -20.65 -11.20 -3.21
C GLY A 512 -21.95 -11.67 -2.53
N GLN A 513 -22.16 -12.97 -2.34
CA GLN A 513 -23.16 -13.50 -1.42
C GLN A 513 -22.61 -13.48 0.00
N VAL A 514 -23.41 -12.96 0.93
CA VAL A 514 -23.15 -13.06 2.38
C VAL A 514 -23.16 -14.55 2.73
N LEU A 515 -22.04 -15.06 3.23
CA LEU A 515 -21.96 -16.40 3.84
C LEU A 515 -22.30 -16.30 5.32
#